data_AF-A0A3G1A840-F1
#
_entry.id   AF-A0A3G1A840-F1
#
_cell.length_a   1.000
_cell.length_b   1.000
_cell.length_c   1.000
_cell.angle_alpha   90.00
_cell.angle_beta   90.00
_cell.angle_gamma   90.00
#
_symmetry.space_group_name_H-M   'P 1'
#
loop_
_entity.id
_entity.type
_entity.pdbx_description
1 polymer ?
#
loop_
_entity_poly.entity_id
_entity_poly.type
_entity_poly.pdbx_seq_one_letter_code
_entity_poly.pdbx_strand_id
1 'polypeptide(L)'
;MKAQIKRKITWMHIVTFVFATAVAYVLAVVSSLIFPVLGAPGVSALYVAAAIYVPLGVWMGMWGALAGYFSCLFLGLYPSGYTLLQSVVWSFADFIEAFIPAFLFRVLKIDPDFTVKRGWAAKLFPLFISLGSIILLVGITIQVLWGSLGEPFTSIYVYSVYTGLALALLGLLVGLLVGDKKTWATYIVGVILTSFISGLWGAGTLTIFNFPPPLPSEAFWPVFVGWVAGDLIVLSVLSTALLVALTPVFKRTGLYVEKWWA
;
A
#
# COMPACT_ATOMS: atom_id res chain seq x y z
N MET A 1 -34.01 -6.37 -7.06
CA MET A 1 -32.77 -7.16 -7.26
C MET A 1 -32.30 -6.93 -8.69
N LYS A 2 -31.28 -6.10 -8.94
CA LYS A 2 -30.74 -5.97 -10.31
C LYS A 2 -30.00 -7.27 -10.64
N ALA A 3 -30.32 -7.89 -11.77
CA ALA A 3 -29.69 -9.12 -12.22
C ALA A 3 -28.16 -8.91 -12.23
N GLN A 4 -27.45 -9.69 -11.42
CA GLN A 4 -26.02 -9.60 -11.26
C GLN A 4 -25.39 -10.21 -12.53
N ILE A 5 -24.96 -9.36 -13.47
CA ILE A 5 -24.21 -9.83 -14.63
C ILE A 5 -22.89 -10.37 -14.09
N LYS A 6 -22.75 -11.70 -14.02
CA LYS A 6 -21.47 -12.36 -13.76
C LYS A 6 -20.49 -11.91 -14.85
N ARG A 7 -19.64 -10.93 -14.53
CA ARG A 7 -18.58 -10.51 -15.45
C ARG A 7 -17.54 -11.63 -15.49
N LYS A 8 -17.23 -12.11 -16.69
CA LYS A 8 -16.18 -13.12 -16.86
C LYS A 8 -14.81 -12.45 -16.70
N ILE A 9 -13.83 -13.21 -16.22
CA ILE A 9 -12.42 -12.80 -16.26
C ILE A 9 -12.07 -12.46 -17.70
N THR A 10 -11.44 -11.31 -17.91
CA THR A 10 -11.00 -10.84 -19.23
C THR A 10 -9.48 -10.70 -19.27
N TRP A 11 -8.92 -10.62 -20.48
CA TRP A 11 -7.51 -10.31 -20.69
C TRP A 11 -7.05 -9.04 -19.97
N MET A 12 -7.93 -8.05 -19.83
CA MET A 12 -7.62 -6.82 -19.10
C MET A 12 -7.28 -7.10 -17.63
N HIS A 13 -7.94 -8.06 -16.96
CA HIS A 13 -7.64 -8.39 -15.57
C HIS A 13 -6.22 -8.98 -15.44
N ILE A 14 -5.87 -9.89 -16.35
CA ILE A 14 -4.56 -10.53 -16.40
C ILE A 14 -3.47 -9.49 -16.69
N VAL A 15 -3.68 -8.63 -17.69
CA VAL A 15 -2.73 -7.58 -18.06
C VAL A 15 -2.54 -6.58 -16.91
N THR A 16 -3.62 -6.12 -16.28
CA THR A 16 -3.54 -5.22 -15.13
C THR A 16 -2.81 -5.87 -13.96
N PHE A 17 -3.09 -7.15 -13.66
CA PHE A 17 -2.37 -7.91 -12.63
C PHE A 17 -0.87 -8.00 -12.91
N VAL A 18 -0.47 -8.43 -14.11
CA VAL A 18 0.95 -8.57 -14.49
C VAL A 18 1.65 -7.21 -14.44
N PHE A 19 1.01 -6.17 -14.99
CA PHE A 19 1.57 -4.82 -14.99
C PHE A 19 1.74 -4.28 -13.56
N ALA A 20 0.72 -4.44 -12.71
CA ALA A 20 0.79 -4.01 -11.32
C ALA A 20 1.88 -4.77 -10.53
N THR A 21 2.03 -6.08 -10.77
CA THR A 21 3.09 -6.89 -10.17
C THR A 21 4.47 -6.36 -10.56
N ALA A 22 4.69 -6.08 -11.84
CA ALA A 22 5.97 -5.56 -12.33
C ALA A 22 6.28 -4.17 -11.76
N VAL A 23 5.30 -3.26 -11.75
CA VAL A 23 5.46 -1.91 -11.19
C VAL A 23 5.70 -1.98 -9.68
N ALA A 24 4.92 -2.79 -8.95
CA ALA A 24 5.09 -2.98 -7.51
C ALA A 24 6.47 -3.55 -7.19
N TYR A 25 6.97 -4.51 -7.96
CA TYR A 25 8.32 -5.04 -7.78
C TYR A 25 9.40 -3.96 -7.95
N VAL A 26 9.33 -3.16 -9.02
CA VAL A 26 10.30 -2.07 -9.24
C VAL A 26 10.24 -1.05 -8.09
N LEU A 27 9.04 -0.64 -7.67
CA LEU A 27 8.87 0.28 -6.56
C LEU A 27 9.35 -0.31 -5.23
N ALA A 28 9.16 -1.61 -5.03
CA ALA A 28 9.63 -2.30 -3.84
C ALA A 28 11.15 -2.32 -3.75
N VAL A 29 11.83 -2.59 -4.86
CA VAL A 29 13.29 -2.52 -4.97
C VAL A 29 13.77 -1.10 -4.66
N VAL A 30 13.19 -0.09 -5.31
CA VAL A 30 13.55 1.32 -5.11
C VAL A 30 13.32 1.73 -3.65
N SER A 31 12.17 1.42 -3.07
CA SER A 31 11.85 1.70 -1.66
C SER A 31 12.83 1.04 -0.69
N SER A 32 13.20 -0.21 -0.94
CA SER A 32 14.12 -0.97 -0.07
C SER A 32 15.56 -0.46 -0.14
N LEU A 33 15.96 0.12 -1.27
CA LEU A 33 17.29 0.72 -1.44
C LEU A 33 17.38 2.12 -0.83
N ILE A 34 16.31 2.91 -0.91
CA ILE A 34 16.31 4.33 -0.52
C ILE A 34 15.92 4.51 0.96
N PHE A 35 14.98 3.70 1.44
CA PHE A 35 14.48 3.75 2.81
C PHE A 35 14.70 2.43 3.54
N PRO A 36 15.93 1.90 3.60
CA PRO A 36 16.17 0.58 4.18
C PRO A 36 15.85 0.59 5.67
N VAL A 37 15.23 -0.48 6.15
CA VAL A 37 15.25 -0.79 7.59
C VAL A 37 16.58 -1.45 7.90
N LEU A 38 17.36 -0.83 8.78
CA LEU A 38 18.70 -1.28 9.13
C LEU A 38 18.68 -2.74 9.58
N GLY A 39 19.57 -3.52 8.98
CA GLY A 39 19.74 -4.94 9.29
C GLY A 39 18.81 -5.87 8.51
N ALA A 40 17.75 -5.40 7.82
CA ALA A 40 16.79 -6.27 7.13
C ALA A 40 16.71 -6.00 5.60
N PRO A 41 17.45 -6.74 4.76
CA PRO A 41 17.49 -6.52 3.31
C PRO A 41 16.12 -6.65 2.63
N GLY A 42 15.67 -5.64 1.88
CA GLY A 42 14.35 -5.67 1.24
C GLY A 42 13.20 -5.17 2.12
N VAL A 43 13.46 -4.87 3.39
CA VAL A 43 12.49 -4.19 4.24
C VAL A 43 12.67 -2.69 4.09
N SER A 44 11.56 -1.98 3.87
CA SER A 44 11.58 -0.53 3.71
C SER A 44 10.75 0.16 4.79
N ALA A 45 11.26 1.27 5.32
CA ALA A 45 10.51 2.17 6.20
C ALA A 45 9.47 3.03 5.42
N LEU A 46 9.55 3.08 4.09
CA LEU A 46 8.55 3.68 3.21
C LEU A 46 8.35 2.79 1.98
N TYR A 47 7.53 1.75 2.14
CA TYR A 47 7.31 0.73 1.12
C TYR A 47 6.25 1.15 0.08
N VAL A 48 6.66 1.98 -0.89
CA VAL A 48 5.77 2.62 -1.88
C VAL A 48 5.03 1.61 -2.77
N ALA A 49 5.55 0.38 -2.91
CA ALA A 49 4.90 -0.69 -3.66
C ALA A 49 3.49 -1.01 -3.14
N ALA A 50 3.26 -0.92 -1.82
CA ALA A 50 1.95 -1.16 -1.20
C ALA A 50 0.88 -0.20 -1.75
N ALA A 51 1.25 1.02 -2.14
CA ALA A 51 0.33 1.96 -2.76
C ALA A 51 -0.24 1.45 -4.10
N ILE A 52 0.40 0.48 -4.77
CA ILE A 52 -0.08 -0.07 -6.03
C ILE A 52 -0.99 -1.27 -5.78
N TYR A 53 -0.49 -2.29 -5.09
CA TYR A 53 -1.21 -3.56 -4.99
C TYR A 53 -2.33 -3.53 -3.94
N VAL A 54 -2.29 -2.67 -2.92
CA VAL A 54 -3.37 -2.57 -1.93
C VAL A 54 -4.65 -1.97 -2.52
N PRO A 55 -4.63 -0.83 -3.24
CA PRO A 55 -5.79 -0.37 -3.99
C PRO A 55 -6.28 -1.40 -5.00
N LEU A 56 -5.35 -2.09 -5.67
CA LEU A 56 -5.70 -3.17 -6.59
C LEU A 56 -6.41 -4.32 -5.88
N GLY A 57 -6.07 -4.63 -4.63
CA GLY A 57 -6.78 -5.60 -3.81
C GLY A 57 -8.22 -5.16 -3.54
N VAL A 58 -8.41 -3.89 -3.18
CA VAL A 58 -9.75 -3.31 -3.01
C VAL A 58 -10.57 -3.46 -4.30
N TRP A 59 -10.00 -3.06 -5.44
CA TRP A 59 -10.72 -3.07 -6.72
C TRP A 59 -10.90 -4.45 -7.35
N MET A 60 -9.88 -5.32 -7.30
CA MET A 60 -9.80 -6.56 -8.07
C MET A 60 -9.67 -7.82 -7.20
N GLY A 61 -9.68 -7.71 -5.87
CA GLY A 61 -9.68 -8.86 -4.97
C GLY A 61 -8.36 -9.63 -5.01
N MET A 62 -8.41 -10.92 -5.32
CA MET A 62 -7.23 -11.80 -5.29
C MET A 62 -6.16 -11.39 -6.32
N TRP A 63 -6.55 -10.72 -7.40
CA TRP A 63 -5.60 -10.18 -8.37
C TRP A 63 -4.64 -9.17 -7.72
N GLY A 64 -5.14 -8.29 -6.85
CA GLY A 64 -4.29 -7.34 -6.13
C GLY A 64 -3.46 -8.00 -5.04
N ALA A 65 -4.06 -8.92 -4.27
CA ALA A 65 -3.34 -9.66 -3.23
C ALA A 65 -2.18 -10.49 -3.81
N LEU A 66 -2.40 -11.16 -4.93
CA LEU A 66 -1.33 -11.88 -5.64
C LEU A 66 -0.32 -10.93 -6.27
N ALA A 67 -0.72 -9.73 -6.72
CA ALA A 67 0.25 -8.78 -7.26
C ALA A 67 1.28 -8.39 -6.20
N GLY A 68 0.83 -8.12 -4.97
CA GLY A 68 1.71 -7.88 -3.82
C GLY A 68 2.57 -9.10 -3.48
N TYR A 69 1.96 -10.28 -3.41
CA TYR A 69 2.70 -11.53 -3.17
C TYR A 69 3.84 -11.75 -4.16
N PHE A 70 3.55 -11.70 -5.47
CA PHE A 70 4.57 -11.95 -6.48
C PHE A 70 5.60 -10.83 -6.57
N SER A 71 5.23 -9.56 -6.36
CA SER A 71 6.23 -8.49 -6.31
C SER A 71 7.20 -8.66 -5.14
N CYS A 72 6.68 -9.03 -3.97
CA CYS A 72 7.50 -9.30 -2.79
C CYS A 72 8.34 -10.56 -2.94
N LEU A 73 7.82 -11.57 -3.64
CA LEU A 73 8.56 -12.81 -3.90
C LEU A 73 9.80 -12.51 -4.73
N PHE A 74 9.63 -11.75 -5.80
CA PHE A 74 10.75 -11.36 -6.65
C PHE A 74 11.71 -10.43 -5.92
N LEU A 75 11.23 -9.47 -5.11
CA LEU A 75 12.07 -8.63 -4.24
C LEU A 75 12.94 -9.47 -3.30
N GLY A 76 12.31 -10.44 -2.61
CA GLY A 76 12.98 -11.33 -1.67
C GLY A 76 14.10 -12.11 -2.34
N LEU A 77 13.84 -12.66 -3.53
CA LEU A 77 14.86 -13.35 -4.32
C LEU A 77 15.95 -12.38 -4.80
N TYR A 78 15.57 -11.23 -5.34
CA TYR A 78 16.48 -10.22 -5.85
C TYR A 78 15.90 -8.79 -5.70
N PRO A 79 16.66 -7.83 -5.15
CA PRO A 79 18.06 -7.92 -4.75
C PRO A 79 18.29 -8.43 -3.31
N SER A 80 17.25 -8.78 -2.56
CA SER A 80 17.40 -9.09 -1.12
C SER A 80 18.19 -10.36 -0.83
N GLY A 81 18.31 -11.29 -1.79
CA GLY A 81 19.15 -12.47 -1.66
C GLY A 81 18.61 -13.52 -0.69
N TYR A 82 17.30 -13.50 -0.43
CA TYR A 82 16.64 -14.51 0.38
C TYR A 82 16.56 -15.86 -0.35
N THR A 83 16.59 -16.96 0.39
CA THR A 83 16.29 -18.26 -0.21
C THR A 83 14.86 -18.30 -0.74
N LEU A 84 14.60 -19.15 -1.73
CA LEU A 84 13.25 -19.33 -2.27
C LEU A 84 12.22 -19.61 -1.17
N LEU A 85 12.58 -20.42 -0.17
CA LEU A 85 11.70 -20.71 0.96
C LEU A 85 11.40 -19.46 1.79
N GLN A 86 12.44 -18.71 2.17
CA GLN A 86 12.25 -17.46 2.92
C GLN A 86 11.41 -16.47 2.12
N SER A 87 11.67 -16.29 0.81
CA SER A 87 10.89 -15.38 -0.03
C SER A 87 9.44 -15.82 -0.12
N VAL A 88 9.14 -17.10 -0.40
CA VAL A 88 7.77 -17.63 -0.47
C VAL A 88 6.99 -17.38 0.82
N VAL A 89 7.61 -17.60 1.98
CA VAL A 89 6.95 -17.39 3.26
C VAL A 89 6.80 -15.90 3.57
N TRP A 90 7.85 -15.11 3.37
CA TRP A 90 7.87 -13.69 3.67
C TRP A 90 6.88 -12.89 2.82
N SER A 91 6.72 -13.23 1.54
CA SER A 91 5.80 -12.55 0.61
C SER A 91 4.32 -12.61 0.98
N PHE A 92 3.96 -13.46 1.93
CA PHE A 92 2.63 -13.38 2.53
C PHE A 92 2.40 -12.05 3.29
N ALA A 93 3.44 -11.31 3.67
CA ALA A 93 3.29 -9.96 4.22
C ALA A 93 2.52 -9.04 3.25
N ASP A 94 3.03 -8.85 2.03
CA ASP A 94 2.38 -8.05 0.98
C ASP A 94 1.02 -8.64 0.52
N PHE A 95 0.91 -9.97 0.52
CA PHE A 95 -0.38 -10.61 0.25
C PHE A 95 -1.43 -10.17 1.29
N ILE A 96 -1.08 -10.28 2.57
CA ILE A 96 -1.92 -9.88 3.69
C ILE A 96 -2.28 -8.39 3.56
N GLU A 97 -1.30 -7.56 3.18
CA GLU A 97 -1.48 -6.11 3.01
C GLU A 97 -2.63 -5.75 2.08
N ALA A 98 -2.70 -6.39 0.91
CA ALA A 98 -3.79 -6.19 -0.03
C ALA A 98 -5.05 -6.99 0.32
N PHE A 99 -4.89 -8.17 0.91
CA PHE A 99 -6.00 -9.08 1.19
C PHE A 99 -6.92 -8.52 2.26
N ILE A 100 -6.41 -7.95 3.36
CA ILE A 100 -7.24 -7.50 4.48
C ILE A 100 -8.23 -6.40 4.04
N PRO A 101 -7.83 -5.29 3.40
CA PRO A 101 -8.77 -4.29 2.92
C PRO A 101 -9.76 -4.89 1.91
N ALA A 102 -9.28 -5.72 0.99
CA ALA A 102 -10.11 -6.40 0.00
C ALA A 102 -11.19 -7.28 0.67
N PHE A 103 -10.81 -8.02 1.70
CA PHE A 103 -11.66 -8.88 2.50
C PHE A 103 -12.73 -8.08 3.24
N LEU A 104 -12.34 -7.00 3.91
CA LEU A 104 -13.27 -6.16 4.68
C LEU A 104 -14.36 -5.57 3.79
N PHE A 105 -14.00 -4.97 2.65
CA PHE A 105 -14.98 -4.42 1.69
C PHE A 105 -15.99 -5.48 1.21
N ARG A 106 -15.52 -6.71 0.96
CA ARG A 106 -16.35 -7.82 0.45
C ARG A 106 -17.25 -8.44 1.52
N VAL A 107 -16.71 -8.72 2.70
CA VAL A 107 -17.47 -9.31 3.81
C VAL A 107 -18.54 -8.35 4.32
N LEU A 108 -18.20 -7.06 4.43
CA LEU A 108 -19.15 -6.03 4.85
C LEU A 108 -20.09 -5.61 3.71
N LYS A 109 -19.89 -6.13 2.49
CA LYS A 109 -20.67 -5.80 1.28
C LYS A 109 -20.74 -4.29 1.03
N ILE A 110 -19.61 -3.61 1.24
CA ILE A 110 -19.48 -2.17 1.03
C ILE A 110 -18.94 -1.95 -0.38
N ASP A 111 -19.68 -1.18 -1.18
CA ASP A 111 -19.21 -0.75 -2.49
C ASP A 111 -18.21 0.42 -2.30
N PRO A 112 -16.93 0.28 -2.69
CA PRO A 112 -15.95 1.34 -2.48
C PRO A 112 -16.34 2.62 -3.22
N ASP A 113 -16.75 3.66 -2.50
CA ASP A 113 -17.06 5.00 -3.04
C ASP A 113 -16.30 6.06 -2.23
N PHE A 114 -15.12 6.43 -2.73
CA PHE A 114 -14.26 7.43 -2.11
C PHE A 114 -14.59 8.87 -2.54
N THR A 115 -15.77 9.10 -3.15
CA THR A 115 -16.17 10.44 -3.57
C THR A 115 -16.68 11.29 -2.40
N VAL A 116 -16.46 12.60 -2.47
CA VAL A 116 -17.03 13.58 -1.55
C VAL A 116 -18.05 14.43 -2.29
N LYS A 117 -19.32 14.37 -1.88
CA LYS A 117 -20.46 14.97 -2.62
C LYS A 117 -20.86 16.36 -2.13
N ARG A 118 -20.28 16.85 -1.03
CA ARG A 118 -20.68 18.12 -0.38
C ARG A 118 -19.87 19.29 -0.96
N GLY A 119 -20.56 20.31 -1.48
CA GLY A 119 -19.99 21.31 -2.41
C GLY A 119 -18.66 21.96 -2.01
N TRP A 120 -18.49 22.42 -0.77
CA TRP A 120 -17.22 23.05 -0.33
C TRP A 120 -16.12 22.01 -0.07
N ALA A 121 -16.47 20.85 0.49
CA ALA A 121 -15.54 19.76 0.78
C ALA A 121 -15.08 19.05 -0.50
N ALA A 122 -15.94 18.92 -1.52
CA ALA A 122 -15.60 18.33 -2.81
C ALA A 122 -14.47 19.09 -3.54
N LYS A 123 -14.31 20.40 -3.26
CA LYS A 123 -13.22 21.22 -3.81
C LYS A 123 -11.92 21.09 -3.01
N LEU A 124 -12.02 21.02 -1.69
CA LEU A 124 -10.85 20.92 -0.80
C LEU A 124 -10.28 19.49 -0.70
N PHE A 125 -11.13 18.49 -0.90
CA PHE A 125 -10.78 17.09 -0.72
C PHE A 125 -9.71 16.58 -1.71
N PRO A 126 -9.80 16.86 -3.02
CA PRO A 126 -8.70 16.58 -3.95
C PRO A 126 -7.43 17.36 -3.61
N LEU A 127 -7.58 18.58 -3.08
CA LEU A 127 -6.44 19.41 -2.68
C LEU A 127 -5.69 18.76 -1.53
N PHE A 128 -6.35 18.34 -0.44
CA PHE A 128 -5.66 17.71 0.70
C PHE A 128 -4.98 16.39 0.34
N ILE A 129 -5.68 15.50 -0.36
CA ILE A 129 -5.17 14.17 -0.68
C ILE A 129 -4.08 14.22 -1.77
N SER A 130 -4.27 15.04 -2.80
CA SER A 130 -3.26 15.17 -3.87
C SER A 130 -2.07 16.01 -3.39
N LEU A 131 -2.28 17.10 -2.65
CA LEU A 131 -1.18 17.93 -2.15
C LEU A 131 -0.34 17.16 -1.13
N GLY A 132 -0.97 16.41 -0.21
CA GLY A 132 -0.24 15.56 0.74
C GLY A 132 0.65 14.53 0.03
N SER A 133 0.10 13.88 -1.01
CA SER A 133 0.86 12.95 -1.86
C SER A 133 1.98 13.64 -2.62
N ILE A 134 1.73 14.80 -3.23
CA ILE A 134 2.74 15.58 -3.97
C ILE A 134 3.87 16.00 -3.04
N ILE A 135 3.56 16.56 -1.86
CA ILE A 135 4.56 16.99 -0.88
C ILE A 135 5.41 15.79 -0.44
N LEU A 136 4.78 14.65 -0.12
CA LEU A 136 5.50 13.43 0.24
C LEU A 136 6.43 12.98 -0.89
N LEU A 137 5.93 12.93 -2.14
CA LEU A 137 6.73 12.52 -3.30
C LEU A 137 7.88 13.48 -3.61
N VAL A 138 7.67 14.80 -3.43
CA VAL A 138 8.73 15.81 -3.55
C VAL A 138 9.79 15.60 -2.47
N GLY A 139 9.37 15.40 -1.22
CA GLY A 139 10.29 15.09 -0.11
C GLY A 139 11.10 13.83 -0.38
N ILE A 140 10.44 12.75 -0.81
CA ILE A 140 11.08 11.50 -1.23
C ILE A 140 12.11 11.79 -2.33
N THR A 141 11.71 12.50 -3.39
CA THR A 141 12.59 12.83 -4.52
C THR A 141 13.83 13.61 -4.06
N ILE A 142 13.66 14.57 -3.15
CA ILE A 142 14.76 15.33 -2.58
C ILE A 142 15.70 14.43 -1.79
N GLN A 143 15.16 13.52 -0.96
CA GLN A 143 15.96 12.53 -0.23
C GLN A 143 16.74 11.61 -1.18
N VAL A 144 16.11 11.16 -2.26
CA VAL A 144 16.75 10.30 -3.28
C VAL A 144 17.94 11.01 -3.93
N LEU A 145 17.73 12.24 -4.38
CA LEU A 145 18.70 12.94 -5.23
C LEU A 145 19.80 13.65 -4.44
N TRP A 146 19.48 14.15 -3.25
CA TRP A 146 20.39 15.02 -2.49
C TRP A 146 20.51 14.66 -1.01
N GLY A 147 19.82 13.63 -0.51
CA GLY A 147 19.86 13.26 0.92
C GLY A 147 21.26 12.90 1.42
N SER A 148 22.15 12.38 0.56
CA SER A 148 23.54 12.09 0.91
C SER A 148 24.39 13.33 1.17
N LEU A 149 23.94 14.52 0.74
CA LEU A 149 24.61 15.78 1.01
C LEU A 149 24.29 16.32 2.43
N GLY A 150 23.36 15.69 3.15
CA GLY A 150 22.96 16.11 4.49
C GLY A 150 22.03 17.33 4.47
N GLU A 151 22.22 18.24 5.42
CA GLU A 151 21.39 19.45 5.52
C GLU A 151 21.60 20.40 4.32
N PRO A 152 20.55 21.06 3.80
CA PRO A 152 19.18 21.12 4.32
C PRO A 152 18.23 20.01 3.80
N PHE A 153 18.74 19.10 2.96
CA PHE A 153 17.91 18.14 2.23
C PHE A 153 17.22 17.13 3.15
N THR A 154 17.92 16.66 4.18
CA THR A 154 17.36 15.79 5.21
C THR A 154 16.19 16.45 5.93
N SER A 155 16.34 17.71 6.38
CA SER A 155 15.23 18.46 7.00
C SER A 155 14.05 18.64 6.06
N ILE A 156 14.30 19.01 4.79
CA ILE A 156 13.23 19.17 3.80
C ILE A 156 12.45 17.87 3.60
N TYR A 157 13.14 16.73 3.51
CA TYR A 157 12.51 15.41 3.45
C TYR A 157 11.64 15.15 4.68
N VAL A 158 12.18 15.30 5.90
CA VAL A 158 11.46 15.03 7.15
C VAL A 158 10.20 15.90 7.27
N TYR A 159 10.30 17.20 7.02
CA TYR A 159 9.14 18.10 7.05
C TYR A 159 8.11 17.77 5.96
N SER A 160 8.56 17.33 4.79
CA SER A 160 7.67 16.89 3.71
C SER A 160 6.90 15.63 4.10
N VAL A 161 7.54 14.65 4.74
CA VAL A 161 6.88 13.44 5.24
C VAL A 161 5.82 13.81 6.28
N TYR A 162 6.16 14.62 7.29
CA TYR A 162 5.20 15.00 8.32
C TYR A 162 4.04 15.83 7.80
N THR A 163 4.32 16.78 6.91
CA THR A 163 3.28 17.62 6.30
C THR A 163 2.37 16.78 5.39
N GLY A 164 2.97 15.91 4.56
CA GLY A 164 2.23 15.00 3.69
C GLY A 164 1.32 14.06 4.47
N LEU A 165 1.83 13.47 5.55
CA LEU A 165 1.06 12.62 6.46
C LEU A 165 -0.08 13.40 7.13
N ALA A 166 0.20 14.59 7.67
CA ALA A 166 -0.83 15.41 8.32
C ALA A 166 -1.97 15.76 7.35
N LEU A 167 -1.65 16.16 6.12
CA LEU A 167 -2.65 16.46 5.09
C LEU A 167 -3.45 15.22 4.67
N ALA A 168 -2.81 14.06 4.57
CA ALA A 168 -3.49 12.81 4.28
C ALA A 168 -4.44 12.38 5.41
N LEU A 169 -4.01 12.47 6.67
CA LEU A 169 -4.87 12.20 7.82
C LEU A 169 -6.07 13.14 7.86
N LEU A 170 -5.87 14.44 7.59
CA LEU A 170 -6.96 15.40 7.41
C LEU A 170 -7.89 14.99 6.26
N GLY A 171 -7.33 14.56 5.13
CA GLY A 171 -8.09 14.05 3.99
C GLY A 171 -8.95 12.82 4.35
N LEU A 172 -8.40 11.86 5.10
CA LEU A 172 -9.12 10.70 5.61
C LEU A 172 -10.25 11.11 6.55
N LEU A 173 -10.01 12.05 7.47
CA LEU A 173 -11.02 12.56 8.38
C LEU A 173 -12.15 13.30 7.63
N VAL A 174 -11.81 14.13 6.64
CA VAL A 174 -12.80 14.80 5.79
C VAL A 174 -13.60 13.77 5.00
N GLY A 175 -12.93 12.75 4.45
CA GLY A 175 -13.58 11.61 3.79
C GLY A 175 -14.58 10.93 4.72
N LEU A 176 -14.17 10.59 5.94
CA LEU A 176 -15.02 9.96 6.95
C LEU A 176 -16.21 10.84 7.36
N LEU A 177 -16.03 12.15 7.48
CA LEU A 177 -17.09 13.07 7.92
C LEU A 177 -18.06 13.46 6.81
N VAL A 178 -17.60 13.52 5.56
CA VAL A 178 -18.33 14.17 4.46
C VAL A 178 -18.58 13.24 3.26
N GLY A 179 -17.80 12.18 3.10
CA GLY A 179 -18.01 11.11 2.12
C GLY A 179 -18.88 9.97 2.65
N ASP A 180 -18.78 8.79 2.02
CA ASP A 180 -19.45 7.58 2.51
C ASP A 180 -18.76 7.01 3.76
N LYS A 181 -19.38 7.22 4.92
CA LYS A 181 -18.84 6.81 6.23
C LYS A 181 -18.39 5.35 6.26
N LYS A 182 -19.14 4.45 5.61
CA LYS A 182 -18.86 3.02 5.60
C LYS A 182 -17.59 2.71 4.81
N THR A 183 -17.44 3.29 3.63
CA THR A 183 -16.23 3.17 2.79
C THR A 183 -15.00 3.66 3.54
N TRP A 184 -15.05 4.88 4.08
CA TRP A 184 -13.91 5.49 4.75
C TRP A 184 -13.53 4.76 6.04
N ALA A 185 -14.51 4.40 6.88
CA ALA A 185 -14.24 3.63 8.09
C ALA A 185 -13.64 2.25 7.77
N THR A 186 -14.18 1.56 6.76
CA THR A 186 -13.67 0.26 6.33
C THR A 186 -12.24 0.36 5.81
N TYR A 187 -11.94 1.40 5.05
CA TYR A 187 -10.60 1.63 4.55
C TYR A 187 -9.63 1.97 5.68
N ILE A 188 -9.97 2.87 6.60
CA ILE A 188 -9.12 3.24 7.74
C ILE A 188 -8.82 2.02 8.62
N VAL A 189 -9.85 1.23 8.95
CA VAL A 189 -9.69 -0.04 9.69
C VAL A 189 -8.82 -1.01 8.90
N GLY A 190 -9.03 -1.11 7.58
CA GLY A 190 -8.20 -1.89 6.68
C GLY A 190 -6.74 -1.50 6.74
N VAL A 191 -6.41 -0.21 6.62
CA VAL A 191 -5.03 0.30 6.73
C VAL A 191 -4.40 -0.10 8.06
N ILE A 192 -5.08 0.14 9.19
CA ILE A 192 -4.53 -0.16 10.52
C ILE A 192 -4.29 -1.67 10.70
N LEU A 193 -5.29 -2.49 10.38
CA LEU A 193 -5.19 -3.94 10.55
C LEU A 193 -4.15 -4.54 9.62
N THR A 194 -4.09 -4.04 8.38
CA THR A 194 -3.17 -4.56 7.39
C THR A 194 -1.73 -4.29 7.77
N SER A 195 -1.39 -3.03 8.11
CA SER A 195 -0.05 -2.65 8.56
C SER A 195 0.40 -3.45 9.79
N PHE A 196 -0.50 -3.70 10.74
CA PHE A 196 -0.16 -4.45 11.94
C PHE A 196 0.06 -5.95 11.66
N ILE A 197 -0.87 -6.58 10.93
CA ILE A 197 -0.82 -8.03 10.69
C ILE A 197 0.27 -8.38 9.68
N SER A 198 0.44 -7.59 8.62
CA SER A 198 1.55 -7.76 7.67
C SER A 198 2.90 -7.53 8.35
N GLY A 199 3.04 -6.47 9.14
CA GLY A 199 4.26 -6.19 9.88
C GLY A 199 4.61 -7.31 10.86
N LEU A 200 3.62 -7.86 11.57
CA LEU A 200 3.83 -8.99 12.48
C LEU A 200 4.31 -10.24 11.73
N TRP A 201 3.70 -10.53 10.58
CA TRP A 201 4.10 -11.64 9.73
C TRP A 201 5.49 -11.42 9.13
N GLY A 202 5.74 -10.26 8.52
CA GLY A 202 7.00 -9.89 7.89
C GLY A 202 8.15 -9.91 8.87
N ALA A 203 8.04 -9.20 10.00
CA ALA A 203 9.06 -9.19 11.03
C ALA A 203 9.26 -10.56 11.67
N GLY A 204 8.18 -11.30 11.96
CA GLY A 204 8.23 -12.62 12.57
C GLY A 204 8.88 -13.67 11.67
N THR A 205 8.57 -13.67 10.38
CA THR A 205 9.20 -14.60 9.42
C THR A 205 10.67 -14.33 9.22
N LEU A 206 11.06 -13.06 9.25
CA LEU A 206 12.44 -12.64 9.11
C LEU A 206 13.29 -12.95 10.35
N THR A 207 12.75 -12.87 11.56
CA THR A 207 13.56 -12.91 12.81
C THR A 207 13.24 -14.09 13.74
N ILE A 208 12.00 -14.59 13.75
CA ILE A 208 11.54 -15.66 14.64
C ILE A 208 11.55 -17.01 13.92
N PHE A 209 10.89 -17.12 12.77
CA PHE A 209 10.95 -18.35 11.96
C PHE A 209 12.30 -18.50 11.26
N ASN A 210 12.85 -17.37 10.81
CA ASN A 210 14.27 -17.18 10.54
C ASN A 210 14.85 -18.15 9.49
N PHE A 211 14.16 -18.33 8.35
CA PHE A 211 14.71 -19.13 7.25
C PHE A 211 15.91 -18.40 6.62
N PRO A 212 16.81 -19.11 5.92
CA PRO A 212 18.03 -18.49 5.44
C PRO A 212 17.79 -17.37 4.39
N PRO A 213 18.57 -16.27 4.42
CA PRO A 213 19.53 -15.89 5.45
C PRO A 213 18.83 -15.41 6.72
N PRO A 214 19.22 -15.92 7.90
CA PRO A 214 18.55 -15.57 9.14
C PRO A 214 18.89 -14.13 9.57
N LEU A 215 17.92 -13.43 10.15
CA LEU A 215 18.11 -12.17 10.85
C LEU A 215 18.19 -12.38 12.38
N PRO A 216 18.90 -11.51 13.12
CA PRO A 216 18.94 -11.57 14.57
C PRO A 216 17.55 -11.36 15.18
N SER A 217 17.22 -12.09 16.25
CA SER A 217 15.96 -11.94 16.98
C SER A 217 15.74 -10.53 17.53
N GLU A 218 16.83 -9.84 17.84
CA GLU A 218 16.83 -8.47 18.37
C GLU A 218 16.34 -7.46 17.33
N ALA A 219 16.41 -7.82 16.04
CA ALA A 219 15.93 -6.98 14.94
C ALA A 219 14.40 -6.98 14.81
N PHE A 220 13.67 -7.86 15.53
CA PHE A 220 12.21 -7.95 15.42
C PHE A 220 11.52 -6.59 15.62
N TRP A 221 11.84 -5.89 16.71
CA TRP A 221 11.16 -4.62 17.03
C TRP A 221 11.49 -3.49 16.06
N PRO A 222 12.77 -3.24 15.70
CA PRO A 222 13.10 -2.28 14.65
C PRO A 222 12.41 -2.59 13.31
N VAL A 223 12.40 -3.85 12.88
CA VAL A 223 11.74 -4.29 11.65
C VAL A 223 10.24 -4.08 11.73
N PHE A 224 9.61 -4.56 12.79
CA PHE A 224 8.17 -4.45 13.01
C PHE A 224 7.70 -2.99 13.05
N VAL A 225 8.35 -2.14 13.85
CA VAL A 225 7.94 -0.73 13.99
C VAL A 225 8.19 0.04 12.69
N GLY A 226 9.33 -0.17 12.04
CA GLY A 226 9.65 0.46 10.75
C GLY A 226 8.63 0.09 9.67
N TRP A 227 8.25 -1.19 9.61
CA TRP A 227 7.25 -1.70 8.67
C TRP A 227 5.87 -1.10 8.93
N VAL A 228 5.36 -1.23 10.16
CA VAL A 228 4.02 -0.73 10.53
C VAL A 228 3.93 0.78 10.28
N ALA A 229 4.94 1.55 10.70
CA ALA A 229 4.95 3.00 10.48
C ALA A 229 4.99 3.35 8.99
N GLY A 230 5.81 2.64 8.21
CA GLY A 230 5.92 2.84 6.76
C GLY A 230 4.62 2.57 6.03
N ASP A 231 3.98 1.44 6.30
CA ASP A 231 2.70 1.09 5.69
C ASP A 231 1.61 2.10 6.06
N LEU A 232 1.53 2.51 7.33
CA LEU A 232 0.56 3.50 7.75
C LEU A 232 0.72 4.81 6.96
N ILE A 233 1.95 5.25 6.71
CA ILE A 233 2.23 6.45 5.91
C ILE A 233 1.83 6.22 4.44
N VAL A 234 2.37 5.17 3.81
CA VAL A 234 2.17 4.91 2.38
C VAL A 234 0.69 4.68 2.07
N LEU A 235 0.00 3.90 2.91
CA LEU A 235 -1.40 3.57 2.70
C LEU A 235 -2.31 4.76 2.99
N SER A 236 -2.03 5.53 4.05
CA SER A 236 -2.85 6.72 4.36
C SER A 236 -2.67 7.82 3.33
N VAL A 237 -1.49 7.96 2.73
CA VAL A 237 -1.18 9.03 1.78
C VAL A 237 -1.40 8.59 0.33
N LEU A 238 -0.56 7.67 -0.18
CA LEU A 238 -0.47 7.34 -1.59
C LEU A 238 -1.59 6.40 -2.04
N SER A 239 -1.85 5.32 -1.29
CA SER A 239 -2.95 4.40 -1.61
C SER A 239 -4.30 5.11 -1.56
N THR A 240 -4.53 5.97 -0.56
CA THR A 240 -5.73 6.80 -0.48
C THR A 240 -5.91 7.67 -1.72
N ALA A 241 -4.86 8.35 -2.17
CA ALA A 241 -4.92 9.19 -3.36
C ALA A 241 -5.28 8.39 -4.61
N LEU A 242 -4.67 7.21 -4.79
CA LEU A 242 -4.99 6.32 -5.90
C LEU A 242 -6.43 5.79 -5.82
N LEU A 243 -6.91 5.40 -4.63
CA LEU A 243 -8.29 5.00 -4.40
C LEU A 243 -9.28 6.10 -4.76
N VAL A 244 -9.05 7.32 -4.29
CA VAL A 244 -9.89 8.47 -4.63
C VAL A 244 -9.91 8.76 -6.13
N ALA A 245 -8.75 8.80 -6.77
CA ALA A 245 -8.62 9.19 -8.16
C ALA A 245 -9.10 8.11 -9.14
N LEU A 246 -8.78 6.85 -8.87
CA LEU A 246 -8.90 5.76 -9.85
C LEU A 246 -10.09 4.84 -9.61
N THR A 247 -10.74 4.85 -8.44
CA THR A 247 -11.95 4.04 -8.21
C THR A 247 -13.04 4.24 -9.29
N PRO A 248 -13.36 5.48 -9.72
CA PRO A 248 -14.32 5.68 -10.81
C PRO A 248 -13.86 5.07 -12.14
N VAL A 249 -12.55 5.06 -12.41
CA VAL A 249 -11.97 4.49 -13.63
C VAL A 249 -12.15 2.97 -13.62
N PHE A 250 -11.75 2.28 -12.56
CA PHE A 250 -11.89 0.83 -12.42
C PHE A 250 -13.35 0.35 -12.53
N LYS A 251 -14.30 1.12 -11.97
CA LYS A 251 -15.73 0.81 -12.10
C LYS A 251 -16.23 0.98 -13.53
N ARG A 252 -15.80 2.03 -14.24
CA ARG A 252 -16.24 2.33 -15.62
C ARG A 252 -15.62 1.40 -16.67
N THR A 253 -14.37 0.98 -16.50
CA THR A 253 -13.66 0.09 -17.45
C THR A 253 -14.03 -1.38 -17.28
N GLY A 254 -14.75 -1.74 -16.22
CA GLY A 254 -15.16 -3.11 -15.96
C GLY A 254 -14.08 -3.97 -15.31
N LEU A 255 -12.99 -3.36 -14.83
CA LEU A 255 -11.93 -4.03 -14.07
C LEU A 255 -12.32 -4.29 -12.61
N TYR A 256 -13.31 -3.58 -12.07
CA TYR A 256 -13.77 -3.81 -10.70
C TYR A 256 -14.41 -5.19 -10.52
N VAL A 257 -13.92 -5.95 -9.54
CA VAL A 257 -14.34 -7.32 -9.21
C VAL A 257 -15.08 -7.32 -7.87
N GLU A 258 -16.38 -7.63 -7.90
CA GLU A 258 -17.23 -7.65 -6.69
C GLU A 258 -16.90 -8.81 -5.74
N LYS A 259 -16.50 -9.96 -6.29
CA LYS A 259 -16.07 -11.15 -5.53
C LYS A 259 -14.54 -11.22 -5.54
N TRP A 260 -13.96 -12.40 -5.65
CA TRP A 260 -12.50 -12.58 -5.53
C TRP A 260 -11.76 -12.59 -6.86
N TRP A 261 -12.40 -13.07 -7.93
CA TRP A 261 -11.79 -13.27 -9.25
C TRP A 261 -12.62 -12.71 -10.40
N ALA A 262 -13.95 -12.73 -10.25
CA ALA A 262 -14.98 -12.31 -11.18
C ALA A 262 -16.30 -12.02 -10.42
#